data_AF-A0A9R0JNI7-F1
#
_entry.id   AF-A0A9R0JNI7-F1
#
_cell.length_a   1.000
_cell.length_b   1.000
_cell.length_c   1.000
_cell.angle_alpha   90.00
_cell.angle_beta   90.00
_cell.angle_gamma   90.00
#
_symmetry.space_group_name_H-M   'P 1'
#
loop_
_entity.id
_entity.type
_entity.pdbx_description
1 polymer ?
#
loop_
_entity_poly.entity_id
_entity_poly.type
_entity_poly.pdbx_seq_one_letter_code
_entity_poly.pdbx_strand_id
1 'polypeptide(L)'
;LPTRDRLLAWKIVTANSCPLCSTMPESTGHLFFECSYSAAVWGKILQQLQFHRNPAPFDQELAWILKATKRTGDRYKLLLMFFSESVYGIWLQRNEMVFNQQCRSPADLVHDIQFRVACRATDSQKLLC
;
A
#
# COMPACT_ATOMS: atom_id res chain seq x y z
N LEU A 1 13.64 -0.15 -4.21
CA LEU A 1 13.18 1.15 -3.69
C LEU A 1 14.26 1.73 -2.78
N PRO A 2 14.69 2.99 -2.96
CA PRO A 2 15.57 3.67 -2.00
C PRO A 2 14.74 4.08 -0.77
N THR A 3 14.62 3.18 0.21
CA THR A 3 14.08 3.49 1.54
C THR A 3 15.11 4.26 2.38
N ARG A 4 14.72 4.95 3.46
CA ARG A 4 15.69 5.62 4.36
C ARG A 4 16.70 4.64 4.93
N ASP A 5 16.36 3.36 5.13
CA ASP A 5 17.33 2.31 5.45
C ASP A 5 18.55 2.32 4.52
N ARG A 6 18.35 2.44 3.20
CA ARG A 6 19.45 2.50 2.23
C ARG A 6 20.22 3.83 2.31
N LEU A 7 19.53 4.94 2.60
CA LEU A 7 20.15 6.26 2.75
C LEU A 7 20.93 6.39 4.07
N LEU A 8 20.51 5.71 5.13
CA LEU A 8 21.22 5.60 6.40
C LEU A 8 22.46 4.74 6.30
N ALA A 9 22.39 3.63 5.57
CA ALA A 9 23.58 2.84 5.23
C ALA A 9 24.62 3.69 4.48
N TRP A 10 24.17 4.71 3.73
CA TRP A 10 25.02 5.69 3.06
C TRP A 10 25.35 6.95 3.90
N LYS A 11 24.91 7.00 5.18
CA LYS A 11 25.08 8.13 6.10
C LYS A 11 24.51 9.48 5.61
N ILE A 12 23.52 9.43 4.72
CA ILE A 12 22.88 10.62 4.14
C ILE A 12 21.80 11.20 5.08
N VAL A 13 21.26 10.38 5.99
CA VAL A 13 20.21 10.77 6.94
C VAL A 13 20.66 10.45 8.37
N THR A 14 20.24 11.26 9.34
CA THR A 14 20.59 11.09 10.78
C THR A 14 19.50 10.39 11.59
N ALA A 15 18.29 10.23 11.04
CA ALA A 15 17.15 9.60 11.68
C ALA A 15 16.45 8.61 10.74
N ASN A 16 16.11 7.42 11.25
CA ASN A 16 15.40 6.37 10.49
C ASN A 16 13.90 6.37 10.71
N SER A 17 13.29 7.37 11.32
CA SER A 17 11.85 7.31 11.56
C SER A 17 11.07 7.26 10.24
N CYS A 18 10.11 6.34 10.16
CA CYS A 18 9.17 6.24 9.05
C CYS A 18 8.50 7.60 8.81
N PRO A 19 8.54 8.15 7.59
CA PRO A 19 7.92 9.45 7.30
C PRO A 19 6.41 9.47 7.55
N LEU A 20 5.73 8.32 7.42
CA LEU A 20 4.26 8.25 7.47
C LEU A 20 3.69 8.12 8.88
N CYS A 21 4.36 7.39 9.79
CA CYS A 21 3.86 7.19 11.16
C CYS A 21 4.76 7.78 12.24
N SER A 22 6.03 8.10 11.93
CA SER A 22 7.02 8.62 12.87
C SER A 22 7.32 7.75 14.10
N THR A 23 6.80 6.52 14.19
CA THR A 23 6.94 5.67 15.40
C THR A 23 8.04 4.61 15.31
N MET A 24 8.32 4.08 14.12
CA MET A 24 9.25 2.98 13.90
C MET A 24 10.28 3.31 12.81
N PRO A 25 11.42 2.60 12.77
CA PRO A 25 12.38 2.69 11.68
C PRO A 25 11.77 2.39 10.29
N GLU A 26 12.18 3.13 9.25
CA GLU A 26 11.68 2.95 7.89
C GLU A 26 12.37 1.80 7.15
N SER A 27 11.74 0.63 7.16
CA SER A 27 12.08 -0.48 6.27
C SER A 27 11.02 -0.72 5.20
N THR A 28 11.32 -1.56 4.21
CA THR A 28 10.32 -1.98 3.20
C THR A 28 9.14 -2.70 3.88
N GLY A 29 9.42 -3.62 4.80
CA GLY A 29 8.37 -4.32 5.56
C GLY A 29 7.54 -3.35 6.40
N HIS A 30 8.22 -2.42 7.08
CA HIS A 30 7.53 -1.38 7.83
C HIS A 30 6.66 -0.49 6.93
N LEU A 31 7.22 0.05 5.85
CA LEU A 31 6.54 0.96 4.95
C LEU A 31 5.28 0.34 4.30
N PHE A 32 5.34 -0.95 3.97
CA PHE A 32 4.26 -1.65 3.29
C PHE A 32 3.56 -2.62 4.25
N PHE A 33 2.50 -2.10 4.88
CA PHE A 33 1.45 -2.80 5.64
C PHE A 33 1.72 -3.12 7.11
N GLU A 34 2.93 -2.86 7.63
CA GLU A 34 3.20 -2.86 9.07
C GLU A 34 3.11 -1.44 9.69
N CYS A 35 3.35 -0.40 8.91
CA CYS A 35 3.14 1.00 9.29
C CYS A 35 1.64 1.25 9.45
N SER A 36 1.23 1.84 10.57
CA SER A 36 -0.19 2.11 10.88
C SER A 36 -0.93 2.83 9.76
N TYR A 37 -0.29 3.79 9.10
CA TYR A 37 -0.83 4.48 7.92
C TYR A 37 -1.11 3.51 6.77
N SER A 38 -0.09 2.75 6.35
CA SER A 38 -0.19 1.81 5.23
C SER A 38 -1.12 0.63 5.51
N ALA A 39 -1.14 0.15 6.75
CA ALA A 39 -2.01 -0.91 7.22
C ALA A 39 -3.49 -0.48 7.17
N ALA A 40 -3.79 0.78 7.54
CA ALA A 40 -5.14 1.33 7.42
C ALA A 40 -5.61 1.39 5.96
N VAL A 41 -4.75 1.81 5.03
CA VAL A 41 -5.05 1.85 3.58
C VAL A 41 -5.35 0.44 3.09
N TRP A 42 -4.45 -0.52 3.34
CA TRP A 42 -4.61 -1.89 2.83
C TRP A 42 -5.78 -2.62 3.48
N GLY A 43 -5.96 -2.47 4.79
CA GLY A 43 -7.09 -3.06 5.51
C GLY A 43 -8.44 -2.60 4.97
N LYS A 44 -8.57 -1.31 4.62
CA LYS A 44 -9.80 -0.77 4.04
C LYS A 44 -10.12 -1.39 2.68
N ILE A 45 -9.09 -1.59 1.86
CA ILE A 45 -9.21 -2.22 0.53
C ILE A 45 -9.56 -3.71 0.66
N LEU A 46 -8.94 -4.44 1.60
CA LEU A 46 -9.29 -5.83 1.88
C LEU A 46 -10.75 -5.96 2.31
N GLN A 47 -11.23 -5.07 3.18
CA GLN A 47 -12.62 -5.02 3.61
C GLN A 47 -13.58 -4.76 2.44
N GLN A 48 -13.28 -3.80 1.58
CA GLN A 48 -14.06 -3.48 0.38
C GLN A 48 -14.20 -4.72 -0.53
N LEU A 49 -13.09 -5.41 -0.78
CA LEU A 49 -13.05 -6.65 -1.54
C LEU A 49 -13.55 -7.88 -0.75
N GLN A 50 -14.14 -7.71 0.43
CA GLN A 50 -14.72 -8.76 1.28
C GLN A 50 -13.71 -9.83 1.75
N PHE A 51 -12.42 -9.51 1.79
CA PHE A 51 -11.38 -10.39 2.36
C PHE A 51 -11.32 -10.15 3.88
N HIS A 52 -11.98 -11.03 4.64
CA HIS A 52 -12.06 -10.98 6.10
C HIS A 52 -10.75 -11.41 6.76
N ARG A 53 -9.71 -10.58 6.63
CA ARG A 53 -8.40 -10.78 7.23
C ARG A 53 -7.74 -9.44 7.51
N ASN A 54 -6.84 -9.42 8.48
CA ASN A 54 -5.99 -8.25 8.71
C ASN A 54 -4.84 -8.21 7.70
N PRO A 55 -4.32 -7.00 7.40
CA PRO A 55 -3.02 -6.83 6.76
C PRO A 55 -1.95 -7.66 7.47
N ALA A 56 -1.21 -8.44 6.69
CA ALA A 56 -0.03 -9.17 7.16
C ALA A 56 1.25 -8.41 6.77
N PRO A 57 2.42 -8.82 7.32
CA PRO A 57 3.72 -8.31 6.85
C PRO A 57 3.88 -8.42 5.34
N PHE A 58 4.62 -7.48 4.74
CA PHE A 58 4.71 -7.32 3.29
C PHE A 58 5.05 -8.61 2.53
N ASP A 59 6.00 -9.40 3.04
CA ASP A 59 6.43 -10.65 2.39
C ASP A 59 5.32 -11.71 2.36
N GLN A 60 4.47 -11.74 3.40
CA GLN A 60 3.33 -12.65 3.48
C GLN A 60 2.20 -12.20 2.55
N GLU A 61 1.95 -10.89 2.47
CA GLU A 61 1.02 -10.31 1.49
C GLU A 61 1.48 -10.61 0.06
N LEU A 62 2.77 -10.39 -0.23
CA LEU A 62 3.34 -10.66 -1.56
C LEU A 62 3.21 -12.15 -1.92
N ALA A 63 3.52 -13.06 -0.99
CA ALA A 63 3.35 -14.49 -1.20
C ALA A 63 1.88 -14.88 -1.46
N TRP A 64 0.93 -14.20 -0.80
CA TRP A 64 -0.50 -14.40 -1.04
C TRP A 64 -0.94 -13.85 -2.41
N ILE A 65 -0.51 -12.65 -2.77
CA ILE A 65 -0.77 -12.03 -4.07
C ILE A 65 -0.24 -12.89 -5.22
N LEU A 66 0.97 -13.46 -5.08
CA LEU A 66 1.54 -14.39 -6.06
C LEU A 66 0.71 -15.67 -6.24
N LYS A 67 -0.01 -16.12 -5.21
CA LYS A 67 -0.98 -17.23 -5.35
C LYS A 67 -2.28 -16.76 -6.00
N ALA A 68 -2.70 -15.52 -5.73
CA ALA A 68 -3.90 -14.93 -6.30
C ALA A 68 -3.81 -14.72 -7.83
N THR A 69 -2.61 -14.50 -8.39
CA THR A 69 -2.40 -14.38 -9.85
C THR A 69 -2.86 -15.61 -10.64
N LYS A 70 -2.90 -16.78 -9.99
CA LYS A 70 -3.36 -18.04 -10.60
C LYS A 70 -4.89 -18.19 -10.60
N ARG A 71 -5.63 -17.25 -10.02
CA ARG A 71 -7.10 -17.26 -9.94
C ARG A 71 -7.69 -16.39 -11.05
N THR A 72 -8.82 -16.82 -11.62
CA THR A 72 -9.45 -16.16 -12.78
C THR A 72 -10.63 -15.25 -12.41
N GLY A 73 -11.13 -15.33 -11.17
CA GLY A 73 -12.29 -14.55 -10.73
C GLY A 73 -12.01 -13.05 -10.66
N ASP A 74 -13.00 -12.24 -11.02
CA ASP A 74 -12.89 -10.77 -11.09
C ASP A 74 -12.47 -10.14 -9.75
N ARG A 75 -12.94 -10.68 -8.63
CA ARG A 75 -12.49 -10.29 -7.29
C ARG A 75 -10.97 -10.44 -7.09
N TYR A 76 -10.36 -11.49 -7.64
CA TYR A 76 -8.91 -11.70 -7.56
C TYR A 76 -8.17 -10.79 -8.53
N LYS A 77 -8.71 -10.53 -9.72
CA LYS A 77 -8.13 -9.53 -10.64
C LYS A 77 -8.11 -8.14 -10.01
N LEU A 78 -9.22 -7.74 -9.38
CA LEU A 78 -9.31 -6.51 -8.61
C LEU A 78 -8.30 -6.48 -7.47
N LEU A 79 -8.17 -7.56 -6.70
CA LEU A 79 -7.15 -7.65 -5.65
C LEU A 79 -5.74 -7.33 -6.16
N LEU A 80 -5.36 -7.85 -7.34
CA LEU A 80 -4.05 -7.56 -7.94
C LEU A 80 -3.91 -6.08 -8.33
N MET A 81 -4.94 -5.50 -8.94
CA MET A 81 -4.95 -4.08 -9.30
C MET A 81 -4.83 -3.19 -8.06
N PHE A 82 -5.66 -3.46 -7.05
CA PHE A 82 -5.66 -2.75 -5.79
C PHE A 82 -4.33 -2.88 -5.04
N PHE A 83 -3.72 -4.06 -5.03
CA PHE A 83 -2.42 -4.28 -4.41
C PHE A 83 -1.34 -3.41 -5.09
N SER A 84 -1.27 -3.47 -6.42
CA SER A 84 -0.33 -2.67 -7.21
C SER A 84 -0.50 -1.16 -6.95
N GLU A 85 -1.74 -0.68 -6.98
CA GLU A 85 -2.05 0.73 -6.72
C GLU A 85 -1.78 1.15 -5.28
N SER A 86 -1.96 0.26 -4.31
CA SER A 86 -1.65 0.52 -2.90
C SER A 86 -0.16 0.69 -2.69
N VAL A 87 0.65 -0.26 -3.19
CA VAL A 87 2.11 -0.17 -3.08
C VAL A 87 2.62 1.11 -3.73
N TYR A 88 2.15 1.42 -4.94
CA TYR A 88 2.55 2.64 -5.65
C TYR A 88 2.09 3.91 -4.92
N GLY A 89 0.82 3.97 -4.50
CA GLY A 89 0.25 5.13 -3.81
C GLY A 89 0.89 5.41 -2.45
N ILE A 90 1.17 4.36 -1.67
CA ILE A 90 1.90 4.47 -0.40
C ILE A 90 3.31 5.02 -0.64
N TRP A 91 4.00 4.51 -1.66
CA TRP A 91 5.33 5.00 -2.00
C TRP A 91 5.33 6.47 -2.42
N LEU A 92 4.37 6.89 -3.24
CA LEU A 92 4.19 8.30 -3.59
C LEU A 92 3.92 9.15 -2.36
N GLN A 93 3.03 8.71 -1.47
CA GLN A 93 2.69 9.47 -0.26
C GLN A 93 3.90 9.62 0.67
N ARG A 94 4.72 8.58 0.78
CA ARG A 94 5.98 8.63 1.51
C ARG A 94 6.92 9.66 0.92
N ASN A 95 7.07 9.70 -0.41
CA ASN A 95 7.94 10.67 -1.06
C ASN A 95 7.44 12.10 -0.87
N GLU A 96 6.13 12.29 -1.00
CA GLU A 96 5.49 13.59 -0.77
C GLU A 96 5.78 14.10 0.66
N MET A 97 5.71 13.21 1.64
CA MET A 97 6.06 13.53 3.02
C MET A 97 7.56 13.84 3.20
N VAL A 98 8.45 13.17 2.45
CA VAL A 98 9.90 13.40 2.52
C VAL A 98 10.32 14.71 1.86
N PHE A 99 9.76 15.05 0.70
CA PHE A 99 10.21 16.19 -0.10
C PHE A 99 9.39 17.46 0.14
N ASN A 100 8.09 17.32 0.40
CA ASN A 100 7.15 18.43 0.51
C ASN A 100 6.49 18.54 1.89
N GLN A 101 6.78 17.63 2.82
CA GLN A 101 6.18 17.56 4.16
C GLN A 101 4.65 17.49 4.15
N GLN A 102 4.08 16.93 3.09
CA GLN A 102 2.63 16.77 2.96
C GLN A 102 2.25 15.29 3.09
N CYS A 103 1.27 15.02 3.94
CA CYS A 103 0.70 13.69 4.10
C CYS A 103 -0.82 13.76 4.01
N ARG A 104 -1.40 13.12 3.00
CA ARG A 104 -2.87 12.96 2.90
C ARG A 104 -3.34 11.93 3.91
N SER A 105 -4.63 11.92 4.24
CA SER A 105 -5.14 10.88 5.15
C SER A 105 -5.16 9.51 4.46
N PRO A 106 -5.14 8.40 5.23
CA PRO A 106 -5.34 7.06 4.66
C PRO A 106 -6.63 6.96 3.83
N ALA A 107 -7.70 7.64 4.26
CA ALA A 107 -8.99 7.65 3.55
C ALA A 107 -8.89 8.33 2.19
N ASP A 108 -8.20 9.47 2.09
CA ASP A 108 -8.00 10.15 0.82
C ASP A 108 -7.20 9.28 -0.16
N LEU A 109 -6.15 8.62 0.32
CA LEU A 109 -5.36 7.71 -0.51
C LEU A 109 -6.18 6.49 -0.96
N VAL A 110 -7.07 5.97 -0.11
CA VAL A 110 -8.00 4.89 -0.50
C VAL A 110 -8.94 5.37 -1.61
N HIS A 111 -9.56 6.54 -1.48
CA HIS A 111 -10.45 7.09 -2.53
C HIS A 111 -9.71 7.25 -3.86
N ASP A 112 -8.49 7.76 -3.82
CA ASP A 112 -7.59 7.89 -4.96
C ASP A 112 -7.31 6.55 -5.64
N ILE A 113 -6.98 5.52 -4.85
CA ILE A 113 -6.73 4.16 -5.34
C ILE A 113 -8.01 3.59 -5.97
N GLN A 114 -9.15 3.71 -5.29
CA GLN A 114 -10.45 3.25 -5.79
C GLN A 114 -10.79 3.89 -7.14
N PHE A 115 -10.61 5.21 -7.26
CA PHE A 115 -10.84 5.92 -8.51
C PHE A 115 -9.94 5.38 -9.64
N ARG A 116 -8.63 5.25 -9.38
CA ARG A 116 -7.68 4.74 -10.38
C ARG A 116 -7.98 3.30 -10.80
N VAL A 117 -8.38 2.44 -9.87
CA VAL A 117 -8.80 1.06 -10.17
C VAL A 117 -10.11 1.04 -10.96
N ALA A 118 -11.11 1.82 -10.55
CA ALA A 118 -12.40 1.89 -11.23
C ALA A 118 -12.29 2.38 -12.69
N CYS A 119 -11.38 3.31 -12.98
CA CYS A 119 -11.07 3.75 -14.34
C CYS A 119 -10.49 2.64 -15.24
N ARG A 120 -9.90 1.59 -14.66
CA ARG A 120 -9.28 0.47 -15.39
C ARG A 120 -10.07 -0.84 -15.30
N ALA A 121 -11.03 -0.92 -14.38
CA ALA A 121 -11.87 -2.09 -14.17
C ALA A 121 -12.89 -2.25 -15.30
N THR A 122 -13.21 -3.50 -15.63
CA THR A 122 -14.35 -3.81 -16.52
C THR A 122 -15.67 -3.49 -15.83
N ASP A 123 -16.77 -3.40 -16.59
CA ASP A 123 -18.09 -3.12 -15.99
C ASP A 123 -18.54 -4.21 -15.01
N SER A 124 -18.20 -5.48 -15.27
CA SER A 124 -18.43 -6.59 -14.33
C SER A 124 -17.65 -6.42 -13.02
N GLN A 125 -16.45 -5.85 -13.08
CA GLN A 125 -15.58 -5.62 -11.93
C GLN A 125 -16.02 -4.40 -11.12
N LYS A 126 -16.56 -3.36 -11.75
CA LYS A 126 -17.06 -2.16 -11.04
C LYS A 126 -18.17 -2.46 -10.03
N LEU A 127 -18.92 -3.55 -10.21
CA LEU A 127 -19.92 -4.02 -9.25
C LEU A 127 -19.32 -4.54 -7.93
N LEU A 128 -18.02 -4.82 -7.93
CA LEU A 128 -17.24 -5.33 -6.80
C LEU A 128 -16.26 -4.28 -6.22
N CYS A 129 -16.20 -3.10 -6.85
CA CYS A 129 -15.46 -1.94 -6.36
C CYS A 129 -16.29 -1.21 -5.31
#